data_AF-A0A085N9I9-F1
#
_entry.id   AF-A0A085N9I9-F1
#
_cell.length_a   1.000
_cell.length_b   1.000
_cell.length_c   1.000
_cell.angle_alpha   90.00
_cell.angle_beta   90.00
_cell.angle_gamma   90.00
#
_symmetry.space_group_name_H-M   'P 1'
#
loop_
_entity.id
_entity.type
_entity.pdbx_description
1 polymer ?
#
loop_
_entity_poly.entity_id
_entity_poly.type
_entity_poly.pdbx_seq_one_letter_code
_entity_poly.pdbx_strand_id
1 'polypeptide(L)'
;MENLRFEVRANIKFLSKLGWQPRSIIQSLQQVYGCSAPSKSVVYEWIRRFKEGREAIEDDRRAGRPATATSEGTVALVRNLVEGDRRITIRRIARMAGISLHSAFGILHETLGLRKLSAQCGPKALREEQLVRRVNLSRELLTKIEANETRFFDRIVTGDTNMTPRVRSNPSSGYRGGQLVQSS
;
A
#
# COMPACT_ATOMS: atom_id res chain seq x y z
N MET A 1 2.23 25.61 -5.25
CA MET A 1 2.28 26.05 -6.67
C MET A 1 1.03 25.66 -7.48
N GLU A 2 0.15 24.76 -7.00
CA GLU A 2 -1.11 24.41 -7.68
C GLU A 2 -2.14 25.56 -7.73
N ASN A 3 -2.18 26.42 -6.71
CA ASN A 3 -3.13 27.53 -6.61
C ASN A 3 -3.04 28.54 -7.77
N LEU A 4 -1.83 28.86 -8.23
CA LEU A 4 -1.62 29.87 -9.29
C LEU A 4 -2.25 29.46 -10.63
N ARG A 5 -2.17 28.17 -10.99
CA ARG A 5 -2.77 27.68 -12.24
C ARG A 5 -4.29 27.74 -12.20
N PHE A 6 -4.88 27.42 -11.04
CA PHE A 6 -6.32 27.47 -10.85
C PHE A 6 -6.81 28.92 -10.90
N GLU A 7 -6.16 29.84 -10.19
CA GLU A 7 -6.47 31.27 -10.18
C GLU A 7 -6.42 31.89 -11.58
N VAL A 8 -5.34 31.63 -12.33
CA VAL A 8 -5.18 32.15 -13.69
C VAL A 8 -6.32 31.69 -14.61
N ARG A 9 -6.74 30.42 -14.53
CA ARG A 9 -7.84 29.90 -15.34
C ARG A 9 -9.20 30.43 -14.91
N ALA A 10 -9.42 30.62 -13.61
CA ALA A 10 -10.62 31.28 -13.09
C ALA A 10 -10.73 32.73 -13.63
N ASN A 11 -9.62 33.46 -13.65
CA ASN A 11 -9.56 34.82 -14.19
C ASN A 11 -9.78 34.84 -15.71
N ILE A 12 -9.22 33.89 -16.47
CA ILE A 12 -9.51 33.75 -17.90
C ILE A 12 -11.00 33.49 -18.13
N LYS A 13 -11.63 32.61 -17.34
CA LYS A 13 -13.07 32.32 -17.43
C LYS A 13 -13.91 33.57 -17.18
N PHE A 14 -13.60 34.31 -16.11
CA PHE A 14 -14.28 35.54 -15.73
C PHE A 14 -14.19 36.60 -16.83
N LEU A 15 -12.97 36.90 -17.31
CA LEU A 15 -12.74 37.92 -18.35
C LEU A 15 -13.35 37.50 -19.70
N SER A 16 -13.32 36.21 -20.03
CA SER A 16 -13.98 35.68 -21.24
C SER A 16 -15.50 35.86 -21.17
N LYS A 17 -16.13 35.60 -20.00
CA LYS A 17 -17.58 35.83 -19.78
C LYS A 17 -17.94 37.32 -19.81
N LEU A 18 -17.03 38.22 -19.43
CA LEU A 18 -17.19 39.67 -19.60
C LEU A 18 -17.05 40.15 -21.05
N GLY A 19 -16.73 39.26 -22.00
CA GLY A 19 -16.59 39.62 -23.42
C GLY A 19 -15.29 40.34 -23.77
N TRP A 20 -14.27 40.25 -22.92
CA TRP A 20 -12.97 40.87 -23.20
C TRP A 20 -12.28 40.24 -24.40
N GLN A 21 -11.57 41.07 -25.16
CA GLN A 21 -10.78 40.59 -26.30
C GLN A 21 -9.57 39.79 -25.81
N PRO A 22 -9.20 38.66 -26.46
CA PRO A 22 -8.07 37.83 -26.02
C PRO A 22 -6.76 38.58 -25.82
N ARG A 23 -6.50 39.60 -26.65
CA ARG A 23 -5.31 40.46 -26.53
C ARG A 23 -5.27 41.21 -25.18
N SER A 24 -6.40 41.80 -24.77
CA SER A 24 -6.54 42.51 -23.50
C SER A 24 -6.38 41.56 -22.32
N ILE A 25 -6.97 40.36 -22.40
CA ILE A 25 -6.82 39.32 -21.37
C ILE A 25 -5.35 38.95 -21.17
N ILE A 26 -4.61 38.70 -22.26
CA ILE A 26 -3.18 38.37 -22.20
C ILE A 26 -2.37 39.49 -21.55
N GLN A 27 -2.63 40.75 -21.92
CA GLN A 27 -1.93 41.90 -21.35
C GLN A 27 -2.20 42.04 -19.85
N SER A 28 -3.45 41.91 -19.42
CA SER A 28 -3.82 41.95 -18.00
C SER A 28 -3.20 40.81 -17.21
N LEU A 29 -3.21 39.59 -17.74
CA LEU A 29 -2.53 38.45 -17.11
C LEU A 29 -1.03 38.69 -16.98
N GLN A 30 -0.39 39.28 -18.00
CA GLN A 30 1.03 39.57 -17.96
C GLN A 30 1.39 40.71 -17.00
N GLN A 31 0.49 41.70 -16.83
CA GLN A 31 0.65 42.77 -15.85
C GLN A 31 0.54 42.26 -14.41
N VAL A 32 -0.38 41.32 -14.14
CA VAL A 32 -0.61 40.79 -12.79
C VAL A 32 0.41 39.70 -12.42
N TYR A 33 0.70 38.78 -13.33
CA TYR A 33 1.50 37.58 -13.05
C TYR A 33 2.95 37.65 -13.56
N GLY A 34 3.31 38.66 -14.36
CA GLY A 34 4.68 38.88 -14.85
C GLY A 34 5.27 37.64 -15.54
N CYS A 35 6.45 37.21 -15.08
CA CYS A 35 7.14 36.02 -15.57
C CYS A 35 6.41 34.70 -15.29
N SER A 36 5.44 34.69 -14.37
CA SER A 36 4.61 33.52 -14.06
C SER A 36 3.31 33.46 -14.87
N ALA A 37 3.10 34.43 -15.77
CA ALA A 37 1.93 34.44 -16.65
C ALA A 37 1.93 33.23 -17.61
N PRO A 38 0.74 32.67 -17.91
CA PRO A 38 0.63 31.60 -18.91
C PRO A 38 1.04 32.10 -20.30
N SER A 39 1.56 31.19 -21.13
CA SER A 39 1.85 31.53 -22.52
C SER A 39 0.58 31.90 -23.29
N LYS A 40 0.74 32.71 -24.35
CA LYS A 40 -0.36 33.13 -25.22
C LYS A 40 -1.19 31.93 -25.73
N SER A 41 -0.54 30.83 -26.10
CA SER A 41 -1.20 29.61 -26.59
C SER A 41 -2.12 28.97 -25.54
N VAL A 42 -1.68 28.92 -24.27
CA VAL A 42 -2.49 28.40 -23.17
C VAL A 42 -3.73 29.28 -22.95
N VAL A 43 -3.57 30.61 -23.00
CA VAL A 43 -4.69 31.54 -22.84
C VAL A 43 -5.72 31.36 -23.95
N TYR A 44 -5.29 31.27 -25.21
CA TYR A 44 -6.20 31.05 -26.35
C TYR A 44 -6.96 29.72 -26.25
N GLU A 45 -6.29 28.63 -25.87
CA GLU A 45 -6.93 27.33 -25.71
C GLU A 45 -8.00 27.35 -24.60
N TRP A 46 -7.73 28.00 -23.46
CA TRP A 46 -8.73 28.15 -22.40
C TRP A 46 -9.90 29.05 -22.82
N ILE A 47 -9.65 30.18 -23.49
CA ILE A 47 -10.73 31.02 -24.02
C ILE A 47 -11.60 30.22 -24.99
N ARG A 48 -10.99 29.44 -25.89
CA ARG A 48 -11.71 28.57 -26.83
C ARG A 48 -12.59 27.57 -26.10
N ARG A 49 -12.05 26.83 -25.12
CA ARG A 49 -12.81 25.87 -24.32
C ARG A 49 -13.99 26.51 -23.58
N PHE A 50 -13.81 27.70 -23.02
CA PHE A 50 -14.90 28.42 -22.35
C PHE A 50 -15.96 28.90 -23.33
N LYS A 51 -15.59 29.30 -24.55
CA LYS A 51 -16.55 29.63 -25.62
C LYS A 51 -17.31 28.41 -26.13
N GLU A 52 -16.68 27.24 -26.12
CA GLU A 52 -17.30 25.95 -26.45
C GLU A 52 -18.21 25.41 -25.32
N GLY A 53 -18.41 26.17 -24.23
CA GLY A 53 -19.37 25.84 -23.18
C GLY A 53 -18.82 25.04 -21.99
N ARG A 54 -17.50 24.78 -21.95
CA ARG A 54 -16.88 24.13 -20.78
C ARG A 54 -16.97 25.04 -19.56
N GLU A 55 -17.39 24.52 -18.41
CA GLU A 55 -17.41 25.29 -17.15
C GLU A 55 -16.31 24.90 -16.16
N ALA A 56 -15.72 23.70 -16.29
CA ALA A 56 -14.68 23.21 -15.41
C ALA A 56 -13.33 23.94 -15.63
N ILE A 57 -12.75 24.42 -14.53
CA ILE A 57 -11.44 25.11 -14.47
C ILE A 57 -10.29 24.09 -14.30
N GLU A 58 -10.61 22.92 -13.76
CA GLU A 58 -9.69 21.81 -13.58
C GLU A 58 -9.29 21.19 -14.91
N ASP A 59 -8.10 20.57 -14.94
CA ASP A 59 -7.70 19.74 -16.07
C ASP A 59 -8.64 18.55 -16.20
N ASP A 60 -8.91 18.14 -17.44
CA ASP A 60 -9.56 16.84 -17.65
C ASP A 60 -8.71 15.75 -17.03
N ARG A 61 -9.37 14.68 -16.58
CA ARG A 61 -8.68 13.45 -16.22
C ARG A 61 -7.79 13.09 -17.41
N ARG A 62 -6.47 13.24 -17.24
CA ARG A 62 -5.53 12.82 -18.27
C ARG A 62 -5.77 11.34 -18.48
N ALA A 63 -6.16 10.96 -19.68
CA ALA A 63 -6.01 9.59 -20.10
C ALA A 63 -4.51 9.29 -20.03
N GLY A 64 -4.10 8.64 -18.94
CA GLY A 64 -2.76 8.05 -18.87
C GLY A 64 -2.62 7.06 -20.01
N ARG A 65 -1.39 6.65 -20.30
CA ARG A 65 -1.17 5.51 -21.19
C ARG A 65 -2.01 4.34 -20.65
N PRO A 66 -2.99 3.80 -21.40
CA PRO A 66 -3.64 2.57 -20.96
C PRO A 66 -2.52 1.55 -20.77
N ALA A 67 -2.46 0.87 -19.63
CA ALA A 67 -1.49 -0.19 -19.40
C ALA A 67 -1.74 -1.27 -20.46
N THR A 68 -1.05 -1.16 -21.60
CA THR A 68 -1.37 -1.88 -22.84
C THR A 68 -0.87 -3.33 -22.78
N ALA A 69 -0.67 -3.89 -21.59
CA ALA A 69 0.09 -5.12 -21.40
C ALA A 69 -0.66 -6.20 -20.59
N THR A 70 -1.93 -5.95 -20.25
CA THR A 70 -2.70 -6.86 -19.40
C THR A 70 -3.98 -7.25 -20.11
N SER A 71 -3.84 -8.11 -21.12
CA SER A 71 -4.99 -8.83 -21.67
C SER A 71 -5.64 -9.66 -20.55
N GLU A 72 -6.96 -9.82 -20.58
CA GLU A 72 -7.70 -10.66 -19.63
C GLU A 72 -7.09 -12.08 -19.55
N GLY A 73 -6.60 -12.61 -20.68
CA GLY A 73 -5.91 -13.90 -20.73
C GLY A 73 -4.60 -13.93 -19.94
N THR A 74 -3.85 -12.82 -19.91
CA THR A 74 -2.62 -12.70 -19.11
C THR A 74 -2.95 -12.63 -17.61
N VAL A 75 -4.03 -11.94 -17.23
CA VAL A 75 -4.50 -11.90 -15.83
C VAL A 75 -4.90 -13.29 -15.37
N ALA A 76 -5.69 -14.01 -16.17
CA ALA A 76 -6.11 -15.37 -15.88
C ALA A 76 -4.91 -16.32 -15.72
N LEU A 77 -3.90 -16.21 -16.60
CA LEU A 77 -2.67 -16.98 -16.48
C LEU A 77 -1.94 -16.68 -15.16
N VAL A 78 -1.74 -15.41 -14.82
CA VAL A 78 -1.07 -15.01 -13.56
C VAL A 78 -1.85 -15.53 -12.34
N ARG A 79 -3.19 -15.46 -12.38
CA ARG A 79 -4.07 -16.01 -11.34
C ARG A 79 -3.83 -17.51 -11.16
N ASN A 80 -3.87 -18.28 -12.24
CA ASN A 80 -3.66 -19.73 -12.20
C ASN A 80 -2.28 -20.10 -11.65
N LEU A 81 -1.23 -19.33 -12.00
CA LEU A 81 0.12 -19.55 -11.49
C LEU A 81 0.23 -19.34 -9.98
N VAL A 82 -0.47 -18.34 -9.44
CA VAL A 82 -0.48 -18.05 -8.00
C VAL A 82 -1.32 -19.08 -7.24
N GLU A 83 -2.46 -19.49 -7.80
CA GLU A 83 -3.32 -20.51 -7.19
C GLU A 83 -2.64 -21.88 -7.13
N GLY A 84 -1.86 -22.24 -8.16
CA GLY A 84 -1.08 -23.48 -8.20
C GLY A 84 0.11 -23.50 -7.23
N ASP A 85 0.78 -22.37 -7.04
CA ASP A 85 1.88 -22.23 -6.06
C ASP A 85 1.82 -20.87 -5.37
N ARG A 86 1.25 -20.83 -4.16
CA ARG A 86 1.14 -19.61 -3.34
C ARG A 86 2.50 -19.00 -2.95
N ARG A 87 3.61 -19.72 -3.13
CA ARG A 87 4.98 -19.24 -2.83
C ARG A 87 5.75 -18.83 -4.10
N ILE A 88 5.09 -18.79 -5.25
CA ILE A 88 5.73 -18.42 -6.51
C ILE A 88 6.32 -17.00 -6.45
N THR A 89 7.48 -16.81 -7.06
CA THR A 89 8.14 -15.51 -7.12
C THR A 89 7.62 -14.67 -8.29
N ILE A 90 7.58 -13.35 -8.11
CA ILE A 90 7.20 -12.39 -9.17
C ILE A 90 8.07 -12.57 -10.42
N ARG A 91 9.36 -12.88 -10.25
CA ARG A 91 10.27 -13.17 -11.36
C ARG A 91 9.86 -14.41 -12.17
N ARG A 92 9.40 -15.46 -11.49
CA ARG A 92 8.92 -16.67 -12.16
C ARG A 92 7.59 -16.42 -12.88
N ILE A 93 6.68 -15.68 -12.25
CA ILE A 93 5.42 -15.24 -12.89
C ILE A 93 5.70 -14.45 -14.16
N ALA A 94 6.54 -13.41 -14.09
CA ALA A 94 6.87 -12.57 -15.22
C ALA A 94 7.45 -13.38 -16.40
N ARG A 95 8.35 -14.33 -16.11
CA ARG A 95 8.93 -15.22 -17.11
C ARG A 95 7.88 -16.14 -17.75
N MET A 96 7.02 -16.76 -16.95
CA MET A 96 6.01 -17.70 -17.44
C MET A 96 4.90 -17.01 -18.22
N ALA A 97 4.51 -15.80 -17.81
CA ALA A 97 3.50 -15.00 -18.47
C ALA A 97 4.03 -14.13 -19.62
N GLY A 98 5.35 -14.12 -19.85
CA GLY A 98 5.97 -13.34 -20.94
C GLY A 98 5.85 -11.82 -20.76
N ILE A 99 5.76 -11.34 -19.52
CA ILE A 99 5.55 -9.92 -19.20
C ILE A 99 6.72 -9.32 -18.43
N SER A 100 6.77 -7.99 -18.36
CA SER A 100 7.74 -7.30 -17.52
C SER A 100 7.48 -7.55 -16.03
N LEU A 101 8.53 -7.44 -15.20
CA LEU A 101 8.41 -7.55 -13.73
C LEU A 101 7.44 -6.52 -13.15
N HIS A 102 7.45 -5.30 -13.68
CA HIS A 102 6.58 -4.23 -13.25
C HIS A 102 5.12 -4.55 -13.57
N SER A 103 4.84 -5.05 -14.78
CA SER A 103 3.50 -5.49 -15.17
C SER A 103 3.02 -6.66 -14.30
N ALA A 104 3.87 -7.64 -14.02
CA ALA A 104 3.52 -8.74 -13.11
C ALA A 104 3.20 -8.23 -11.69
N PHE A 105 3.97 -7.27 -11.19
CA PHE A 105 3.70 -6.63 -9.90
C PHE A 105 2.37 -5.87 -9.90
N GLY A 106 2.11 -5.07 -10.93
CA GLY A 106 0.83 -4.35 -11.10
C GLY A 106 -0.36 -5.30 -11.16
N ILE A 107 -0.27 -6.39 -11.91
CA ILE A 107 -1.34 -7.41 -11.96
C ILE A 107 -1.59 -8.02 -10.59
N LEU A 108 -0.53 -8.41 -9.86
CA LEU A 108 -0.69 -9.01 -8.53
C LEU A 108 -1.29 -8.03 -7.52
N HIS A 109 -0.83 -6.79 -7.48
CA HIS A 109 -1.18 -5.83 -6.45
C HIS A 109 -2.42 -4.99 -6.79
N GLU A 110 -2.49 -4.46 -8.01
CA GLU A 110 -3.56 -3.54 -8.44
C GLU A 110 -4.77 -4.29 -8.99
N THR A 111 -4.55 -5.34 -9.81
CA THR A 111 -5.65 -6.08 -10.44
C THR A 111 -6.19 -7.20 -9.55
N LEU A 112 -5.31 -8.01 -8.95
CA LEU A 112 -5.69 -9.15 -8.12
C LEU A 112 -5.78 -8.82 -6.61
N GLY A 113 -5.28 -7.65 -6.18
CA GLY A 113 -5.35 -7.22 -4.77
C GLY A 113 -4.53 -8.08 -3.81
N LEU A 114 -3.53 -8.81 -4.32
CA LEU A 114 -2.74 -9.75 -3.52
C LEU A 114 -1.62 -9.04 -2.77
N ARG A 115 -1.45 -9.44 -1.51
CA ARG A 115 -0.34 -8.99 -0.66
C ARG A 115 0.57 -10.15 -0.31
N LYS A 116 1.88 -9.92 -0.35
CA LYS A 116 2.86 -10.89 0.13
C LYS A 116 2.73 -11.06 1.65
N LEU A 117 2.49 -12.29 2.08
CA LEU A 117 2.58 -12.71 3.47
C LEU A 117 3.86 -13.51 3.66
N SER A 118 4.53 -13.35 4.81
CA SER A 118 5.61 -14.25 5.20
C SER A 118 5.02 -15.57 5.68
N ALA A 119 5.74 -16.67 5.41
CA ALA A 119 5.38 -17.94 6.01
C ALA A 119 5.58 -17.86 7.53
N GLN A 120 4.56 -18.26 8.29
CA GLN A 120 4.68 -18.42 9.73
C GLN A 120 5.54 -19.65 10.02
N CYS A 121 6.58 -19.50 10.84
CA CYS A 121 7.35 -20.63 11.33
C CYS A 121 6.49 -21.45 12.29
N GLY A 122 6.06 -22.64 11.86
CA GLY A 122 5.39 -23.61 12.72
C GLY A 122 6.41 -24.43 13.53
N PRO A 123 6.12 -24.78 14.80
CA PRO A 123 6.95 -25.70 15.56
C PRO A 123 6.85 -27.11 14.96
N LYS A 124 7.94 -27.56 14.31
CA LYS A 124 8.21 -28.89 13.72
C LYS A 124 7.15 -29.45 12.75
N ALA A 125 7.59 -30.01 11.63
CA ALA A 125 6.71 -30.77 10.74
C ALA A 125 6.22 -32.04 11.46
N LEU A 126 4.90 -32.18 11.61
CA LEU A 126 4.26 -33.32 12.27
C LEU A 126 4.01 -34.45 11.27
N ARG A 127 4.16 -35.69 11.73
CA ARG A 127 3.69 -36.88 11.01
C ARG A 127 2.17 -37.02 11.14
N GLU A 128 1.55 -37.76 10.24
CA GLU A 128 0.10 -37.99 10.23
C GLU A 128 -0.41 -38.60 11.55
N GLU A 129 0.29 -39.60 12.08
CA GLU A 129 -0.02 -40.19 13.40
C GLU A 129 0.02 -39.15 14.53
N GLN A 130 0.97 -38.21 14.47
CA GLN A 130 1.10 -37.15 15.48
C GLN A 130 -0.03 -36.13 15.35
N LEU A 131 -0.48 -35.85 14.11
CA LEU A 131 -1.64 -34.99 13.86
C LEU A 131 -2.90 -35.61 14.45
N VAL A 132 -3.18 -36.88 14.12
CA VAL A 132 -4.35 -37.61 14.63
C VAL A 132 -4.33 -37.67 16.16
N ARG A 133 -3.19 -38.02 16.76
CA ARG A 133 -3.04 -38.05 18.22
C ARG A 133 -3.32 -36.68 18.85
N ARG A 134 -2.78 -35.59 18.29
CA ARG A 134 -3.03 -34.23 18.80
C ARG A 134 -4.50 -33.87 18.70
N VAL A 135 -5.16 -34.15 17.58
CA VAL A 135 -6.60 -33.85 17.39
C VAL A 135 -7.45 -34.63 18.40
N ASN A 136 -7.18 -35.91 18.60
CA ASN A 136 -7.93 -36.75 19.54
C ASN A 136 -7.76 -36.26 20.98
N LEU A 137 -6.52 -35.99 21.41
CA LEU A 137 -6.26 -35.44 22.75
C LEU A 137 -6.94 -34.08 22.95
N SER A 138 -6.91 -33.19 21.95
CA SER A 138 -7.61 -31.90 22.03
C SER A 138 -9.12 -32.08 22.15
N ARG A 139 -9.73 -33.05 21.44
CA ARG A 139 -11.16 -33.35 21.57
C ARG A 139 -11.51 -33.89 22.96
N GLU A 140 -10.71 -34.81 23.48
CA GLU A 140 -10.91 -35.35 24.84
C GLU A 140 -10.74 -34.28 25.92
N LEU A 141 -9.82 -33.34 25.74
CA LEU A 141 -9.66 -32.21 26.64
C LEU A 141 -10.85 -31.25 26.54
N LEU A 142 -11.35 -30.99 25.33
CA LEU A 142 -12.51 -30.13 25.11
C LEU A 142 -13.76 -30.68 25.80
N THR A 143 -14.05 -31.98 25.64
CA THR A 143 -15.22 -32.60 26.30
C THR A 143 -15.12 -32.56 27.83
N LYS A 144 -13.91 -32.68 28.39
CA LYS A 144 -13.67 -32.53 29.83
C LYS A 144 -13.83 -31.10 30.33
N ILE A 145 -13.46 -30.11 29.51
CA ILE A 145 -13.70 -28.69 29.80
C ILE A 145 -15.20 -28.42 29.81
N GLU A 146 -15.91 -28.84 28.77
CA GLU A 146 -17.37 -28.64 28.64
C GLU A 146 -18.16 -29.31 29.78
N ALA A 147 -17.72 -30.49 30.24
CA ALA A 147 -18.36 -31.19 31.35
C ALA A 147 -18.10 -30.56 32.74
N ASN A 148 -17.09 -29.69 32.88
CA ASN A 148 -16.68 -29.10 34.16
C ASN A 148 -16.19 -27.65 33.99
N GLU A 149 -17.00 -26.85 33.30
CA GLU A 149 -16.65 -25.54 32.75
C GLU A 149 -16.02 -24.57 33.76
N THR A 150 -16.46 -24.59 35.02
CA THR A 150 -16.06 -23.61 36.04
C THR A 150 -14.86 -23.99 36.90
N ARG A 151 -14.50 -25.27 36.99
CA ARG A 151 -13.43 -25.75 37.91
C ARG A 151 -12.34 -26.56 37.24
N PHE A 152 -12.43 -26.76 35.92
CA PHE A 152 -11.46 -27.58 35.19
C PHE A 152 -10.04 -27.02 35.29
N PHE A 153 -9.88 -25.71 35.11
CA PHE A 153 -8.56 -25.06 35.12
C PHE A 153 -7.96 -24.89 36.52
N ASP A 154 -8.78 -24.81 37.57
CA ASP A 154 -8.31 -24.67 38.97
C ASP A 154 -7.48 -25.87 39.45
N ARG A 155 -7.60 -27.01 38.77
CA ARG A 155 -6.94 -28.27 39.12
C ARG A 155 -5.67 -28.53 38.31
N ILE A 156 -5.34 -27.66 37.36
CA ILE A 156 -4.22 -27.87 36.44
C ILE A 156 -3.02 -27.06 36.91
N VAL A 157 -1.90 -27.75 37.13
CA VAL A 157 -0.59 -27.13 37.36
C VAL A 157 0.32 -27.56 36.21
N THR A 158 0.85 -26.59 35.47
CA THR A 158 1.79 -26.82 34.36
C THR A 158 3.13 -26.15 34.64
N GLY A 159 4.23 -26.78 34.23
CA GLY A 159 5.56 -26.18 34.25
C GLY A 159 6.31 -26.51 32.96
N ASP A 160 7.08 -25.54 32.47
CA ASP A 160 8.05 -25.73 31.39
C ASP A 160 9.31 -24.94 31.72
N THR A 161 10.45 -25.33 31.17
CA THR A 161 11.74 -24.69 31.40
C THR A 161 12.18 -23.94 30.15
N ASN A 162 12.36 -22.63 30.27
CA ASN A 162 12.92 -21.81 29.20
C ASN A 162 14.45 -21.70 29.37
N MET A 163 15.17 -21.84 28.26
CA MET A 163 16.61 -21.61 28.27
C MET A 163 16.87 -20.10 28.22
N THR A 164 17.36 -19.53 29.32
CA THR A 164 17.81 -18.14 29.34
C THR A 164 19.22 -18.05 28.76
N PRO A 165 19.46 -17.31 27.67
CA PRO A 165 20.80 -17.17 27.12
C PRO A 165 21.70 -16.43 28.10
N ARG A 166 22.92 -16.95 28.32
CA ARG A 166 23.93 -16.32 29.17
C ARG A 166 24.45 -15.06 28.47
N VAL A 167 24.12 -13.88 29.01
CA VAL A 167 24.71 -12.61 28.56
C VAL A 167 26.19 -12.66 28.88
N ARG A 168 27.05 -12.72 27.86
CA ARG A 168 28.49 -12.46 28.05
C ARG A 168 28.63 -10.96 28.29
N SER A 169 28.84 -10.57 29.54
CA SER A 169 29.26 -9.21 29.87
C SER A 169 30.59 -8.95 29.18
N ASN A 170 30.56 -8.16 28.10
CA ASN A 170 31.76 -7.68 27.45
C ASN A 170 32.39 -6.65 28.41
N PRO A 171 33.64 -6.82 28.90
CA PRO A 171 34.22 -5.91 29.89
C PRO A 171 34.52 -4.49 29.36
N SER A 172 34.23 -4.23 28.09
CA SER A 172 34.60 -3.02 27.37
C SER A 172 33.43 -2.05 27.22
N SER A 173 32.81 -1.66 28.32
CA SER A 173 32.00 -0.44 28.37
C SER A 173 32.19 0.19 29.73
N GLY A 174 33.17 1.09 29.80
CA GLY A 174 33.36 1.96 30.95
C GLY A 174 32.20 2.95 31.03
N TYR A 175 31.18 2.62 31.80
CA TYR A 175 30.28 3.60 32.39
C TYR A 175 30.40 3.50 33.91
N ARG A 176 31.16 4.45 34.45
CA ARG A 176 31.31 4.73 35.87
C ARG A 176 30.20 5.74 36.22
N GLY A 177 29.24 5.38 37.08
CA GLY A 177 28.28 6.36 37.58
C GLY A 177 27.12 5.80 38.39
N GLY A 178 27.14 6.07 39.70
CA GLY A 178 25.91 6.23 40.51
C GLY A 178 25.64 5.18 41.58
N GLN A 179 26.34 5.26 42.73
CA GLN A 179 25.76 4.80 44.00
C GLN A 179 24.66 5.77 44.41
N LEU A 180 23.43 5.29 44.58
CA LEU A 180 22.41 5.96 45.38
C LEU A 180 22.45 5.38 46.79
N VAL A 181 22.97 6.20 47.69
CA VAL A 181 22.88 6.03 49.14
C VAL A 181 21.43 6.30 49.54
N GLN A 182 20.80 5.37 50.27
CA GLN A 182 19.60 5.70 51.04
C GLN A 182 20.04 6.14 52.44
N SER A 183 19.58 7.33 52.83
CA SER A 183 19.79 7.92 54.15
C SER A 183 18.45 7.99 54.89
N SER A 184 18.54 7.72 56.20
CA SER A 184 17.52 7.81 57.28
C SER A 184 16.65 6.58 57.48
#